data_AF-A0AAP9ZD61-F1
#
_entry.id   AF-A0AAP9ZD61-F1
#
_cell.length_a   1.000
_cell.length_b   1.000
_cell.length_c   1.000
_cell.angle_alpha   90.00
_cell.angle_beta   90.00
_cell.angle_gamma   90.00
#
_symmetry.space_group_name_H-M   'P 1'
#
loop_
_entity.id
_entity.type
_entity.pdbx_description
1 polymer ?
#
loop_
_entity_poly.entity_id
_entity_poly.type
_entity_poly.pdbx_seq_one_letter_code
_entity_poly.pdbx_strand_id
1 'polypeptide(L)'
;MSECKRDYGDFIVLMGLAGFTLWYLLDAISVSAKPQNLLLILPLAVIVLGIIALELILRIKHGSLFRSSEEEPLHKTLPVVGLFAGYVLSLETIGFDIATVAFLAFFLILKGERNWLLVGGYSVAFGLSVAFFFSQMLPYPMTLLLLPN
;
A
#
# COMPACT_ATOMS: atom_id res chain seq x y z
N MET A 1 -15.53 26.33 -12.86
CA MET A 1 -15.69 25.22 -13.84
C MET A 1 -14.66 24.10 -13.70
N SER A 2 -13.69 24.17 -12.75
CA SER A 2 -12.66 23.13 -12.53
C SER A 2 -13.10 21.98 -11.60
N GLU A 3 -14.05 22.21 -10.70
CA GLU A 3 -14.40 21.25 -9.64
C GLU A 3 -15.17 20.03 -10.14
N CYS A 4 -16.15 20.24 -11.03
CA CYS A 4 -16.94 19.15 -11.60
C CYS A 4 -16.08 18.16 -12.42
N LYS A 5 -15.11 18.67 -13.20
CA LYS A 5 -14.20 17.84 -14.01
C LYS A 5 -13.26 16.96 -13.16
N ARG A 6 -12.93 17.40 -11.95
CA ARG A 6 -12.04 16.68 -11.02
C ARG A 6 -12.76 15.55 -10.29
N ASP A 7 -13.99 15.77 -9.89
CA ASP A 7 -14.78 14.73 -9.23
C ASP A 7 -15.09 13.54 -10.16
N TYR A 8 -15.40 13.82 -11.44
CA TYR A 8 -15.46 12.77 -12.45
C TYR A 8 -14.12 12.04 -12.62
N GLY A 9 -12.99 12.74 -12.43
CA GLY A 9 -11.65 12.14 -12.44
C GLY A 9 -11.47 11.13 -11.32
N ASP A 10 -11.75 11.52 -10.07
CA ASP A 10 -11.65 10.63 -8.91
C ASP A 10 -12.58 9.42 -9.02
N PHE A 11 -13.82 9.63 -9.47
CA PHE A 11 -14.77 8.56 -9.70
C PHE A 11 -14.31 7.58 -10.79
N ILE A 12 -13.76 8.10 -11.90
CA ILE A 12 -13.19 7.26 -12.98
C ILE A 12 -11.98 6.47 -12.46
N VAL A 13 -11.11 7.08 -11.65
CA VAL A 13 -9.96 6.40 -11.05
C VAL A 13 -10.43 5.30 -10.09
N LEU A 14 -11.41 5.57 -9.23
CA LEU A 14 -11.98 4.58 -8.31
C LEU A 14 -12.64 3.42 -9.05
N MET A 15 -13.42 3.69 -10.10
CA MET A 15 -14.01 2.67 -10.96
C MET A 15 -12.97 1.87 -11.73
N GLY A 16 -11.93 2.53 -12.25
CA GLY A 16 -10.80 1.86 -12.91
C GLY A 16 -10.05 0.93 -11.96
N LEU A 17 -9.77 1.39 -10.74
CA LEU A 17 -9.11 0.60 -9.70
C LEU A 17 -9.96 -0.60 -9.26
N ALA A 18 -11.27 -0.40 -9.07
CA ALA A 18 -12.20 -1.48 -8.75
C ALA A 18 -12.26 -2.51 -9.87
N GLY A 19 -12.40 -2.06 -11.12
CA GLY A 19 -12.44 -2.93 -12.30
C GLY A 19 -11.14 -3.73 -12.46
N PHE A 20 -9.99 -3.08 -12.30
CA PHE A 20 -8.68 -3.74 -12.38
C PHE A 20 -8.50 -4.78 -11.27
N THR A 21 -8.88 -4.44 -10.04
CA THR A 21 -8.82 -5.36 -8.89
C THR A 21 -9.72 -6.57 -9.09
N LEU A 22 -10.94 -6.35 -9.58
CA LEU A 22 -11.89 -7.44 -9.85
C LEU A 22 -11.40 -8.32 -11.01
N TRP A 23 -10.89 -7.71 -12.08
CA TRP A 23 -10.33 -8.44 -13.22
C TRP A 23 -9.14 -9.30 -12.79
N TYR A 24 -8.20 -8.73 -12.03
CA TYR A 24 -7.05 -9.46 -11.50
C TYR A 24 -7.46 -10.59 -10.54
N LEU A 25 -8.47 -10.36 -9.69
CA LEU A 25 -8.99 -11.39 -8.80
C LEU A 25 -9.64 -12.54 -9.58
N LEU A 26 -10.44 -12.23 -10.60
CA LEU A 26 -11.08 -13.23 -11.46
C LEU A 26 -10.03 -14.01 -12.26
N ASP A 27 -9.01 -13.33 -12.77
CA ASP A 27 -7.87 -13.95 -13.46
C ASP A 27 -7.14 -14.92 -12.53
N ALA A 28 -6.79 -14.49 -11.32
CA ALA A 28 -6.15 -15.32 -10.31
C ALA A 28 -6.98 -16.56 -9.92
N ILE A 29 -8.30 -16.39 -9.73
CA ILE A 29 -9.23 -17.49 -9.43
C ILE A 29 -9.32 -18.46 -10.62
N SER A 30 -9.35 -17.94 -11.85
CA SER A 30 -9.49 -18.75 -13.08
C SER A 30 -8.26 -19.64 -13.33
N VAL A 31 -7.07 -19.17 -12.95
CA VAL A 31 -5.83 -19.93 -13.07
C VAL A 31 -5.68 -20.97 -11.95
N SER A 32 -5.92 -20.59 -10.69
CA SER A 32 -5.88 -21.55 -9.59
C SER A 32 -6.66 -21.08 -8.36
N ALA A 33 -7.84 -21.66 -8.15
CA ALA A 33 -8.64 -21.44 -6.95
C ALA A 33 -8.12 -22.17 -5.69
N LYS A 34 -6.84 -22.55 -5.64
CA LYS A 34 -6.25 -23.19 -4.47
C LYS A 34 -5.98 -22.14 -3.39
N PRO A 35 -6.24 -22.46 -2.10
CA PRO A 35 -6.00 -21.52 -1.01
C PRO A 35 -4.55 -21.06 -0.92
N GLN A 36 -3.59 -21.87 -1.42
CA GLN A 36 -2.18 -21.47 -1.49
C GLN A 36 -1.92 -20.31 -2.47
N ASN A 37 -2.62 -20.28 -3.61
CA ASN A 37 -2.44 -19.23 -4.62
C ASN A 37 -3.26 -17.97 -4.29
N LEU A 38 -4.40 -18.15 -3.63
CA LEU A 38 -5.29 -17.07 -3.22
C LEU A 38 -4.92 -16.47 -1.84
N LEU A 39 -3.94 -17.06 -1.14
CA LEU A 39 -3.62 -16.74 0.26
C LEU A 39 -3.40 -15.23 0.48
N LEU A 40 -2.72 -14.56 -0.45
CA LEU A 40 -2.47 -13.12 -0.40
C LEU A 40 -3.41 -12.31 -1.30
N ILE A 41 -3.73 -12.83 -2.50
CA ILE A 41 -4.51 -12.08 -3.50
C ILE A 41 -5.94 -11.86 -3.01
N LEU A 42 -6.57 -12.89 -2.45
CA LEU A 42 -7.98 -12.83 -2.02
C LEU A 42 -8.20 -11.83 -0.87
N PRO A 43 -7.48 -11.90 0.28
CA PRO A 43 -7.70 -10.93 1.36
C PRO A 43 -7.35 -9.51 0.93
N LEU A 44 -6.29 -9.31 0.12
CA LEU A 44 -5.93 -8.00 -0.39
C LEU A 44 -7.03 -7.43 -1.28
N ALA A 45 -7.56 -8.22 -2.23
CA ALA A 45 -8.64 -7.80 -3.10
C ALA A 45 -9.92 -7.48 -2.31
N VAL A 46 -10.27 -8.28 -1.29
CA VAL A 46 -11.41 -8.01 -0.41
C VAL A 46 -11.24 -6.69 0.34
N ILE A 47 -10.06 -6.42 0.89
CA ILE A 47 -9.76 -5.15 1.59
C ILE A 47 -9.89 -3.97 0.62
N VAL A 48 -9.26 -4.05 -0.55
CA VAL A 48 -9.29 -2.97 -1.55
C VAL A 48 -10.71 -2.70 -2.03
N LEU A 49 -11.45 -3.74 -2.43
CA LEU A 49 -12.85 -3.60 -2.85
C LEU A 49 -13.74 -3.09 -1.71
N GLY A 50 -13.48 -3.51 -0.47
CA GLY A 50 -14.17 -3.02 0.72
C GLY A 50 -13.95 -1.53 0.97
N ILE A 51 -12.71 -1.05 0.84
CA ILE A 51 -12.37 0.38 0.97
C ILE A 51 -13.06 1.18 -0.13
N ILE A 52 -12.99 0.73 -1.39
CA ILE A 52 -13.64 1.42 -2.51
C ILE A 52 -15.16 1.46 -2.32
N ALA A 53 -15.77 0.34 -1.91
CA ALA A 53 -17.21 0.27 -1.62
C ALA A 53 -17.60 1.21 -0.47
N LEU A 54 -16.83 1.23 0.62
CA LEU A 54 -17.04 2.14 1.74
C LEU A 54 -16.95 3.60 1.29
N GLU A 55 -15.94 3.94 0.49
CA GLU A 55 -15.75 5.29 -0.03
C GLU A 55 -16.92 5.74 -0.91
N LEU A 56 -17.40 4.86 -1.81
CA LEU A 56 -18.59 5.11 -2.61
C LEU A 56 -19.84 5.33 -1.75
N ILE A 57 -20.06 4.48 -0.74
CA ILE A 57 -21.20 4.61 0.18
C ILE A 57 -21.11 5.93 0.95
N LEU A 58 -19.94 6.30 1.46
CA LEU A 58 -19.71 7.54 2.19
C LEU A 58 -19.94 8.77 1.30
N ARG A 59 -19.46 8.75 0.04
CA ARG A 59 -19.66 9.83 -0.94
C ARG A 59 -21.13 10.01 -1.32
N ILE A 60 -21.85 8.91 -1.55
CA ILE A 60 -23.30 8.92 -1.81
C ILE A 60 -24.05 9.47 -0.60
N LYS A 61 -23.74 8.99 0.61
CA LYS A 61 -24.46 9.35 1.84
C LYS A 61 -24.24 10.80 2.26
N HIS A 62 -23.05 11.35 2.08
CA HIS A 62 -22.76 12.75 2.41
C HIS A 62 -23.22 13.73 1.32
N GLY A 63 -23.84 13.26 0.22
CA GLY A 63 -24.17 14.09 -0.94
C GLY A 63 -22.94 14.76 -1.54
N SER A 64 -21.76 14.22 -1.21
CA SER A 64 -20.45 14.83 -1.37
C SER A 64 -19.63 14.07 -2.39
N LEU A 65 -20.30 13.50 -3.42
CA LEU A 65 -19.60 13.07 -4.63
C LEU A 65 -18.56 14.14 -4.98
N PHE A 66 -18.99 15.41 -5.01
CA PHE A 66 -18.22 16.59 -5.41
C PHE A 66 -17.41 17.33 -4.32
N ARG A 67 -17.27 16.81 -3.09
CA ARG A 67 -16.51 17.55 -2.06
C ARG A 67 -15.03 17.18 -2.19
N SER A 68 -14.30 18.02 -2.93
CA SER A 68 -12.83 18.00 -3.00
C SER A 68 -12.26 17.70 -1.61
N SER A 69 -11.53 16.59 -1.47
CA SER A 69 -10.55 16.51 -0.37
C SER A 69 -9.72 17.78 -0.46
N GLU A 70 -9.62 18.52 0.65
CA GLU A 70 -8.63 19.59 0.76
C GLU A 70 -7.29 18.97 0.34
N GLU A 71 -6.75 19.45 -0.77
CA GLU A 71 -5.54 18.88 -1.34
C GLU A 71 -4.42 18.98 -0.32
N GLU A 72 -3.87 17.84 0.10
CA GLU A 72 -2.48 17.85 0.53
C GLU A 72 -1.67 18.27 -0.70
N PRO A 73 -0.94 19.39 -0.61
CA PRO A 73 -0.31 19.95 -1.79
C PRO A 73 0.74 18.97 -2.30
N LEU A 74 0.76 18.74 -3.61
CA LEU A 74 1.55 17.68 -4.28
C LEU A 74 3.02 17.63 -3.84
N HIS A 75 3.62 18.77 -3.50
CA HIS A 75 5.00 18.87 -3.00
C HIS A 75 5.24 18.11 -1.68
N LYS A 76 4.20 17.88 -0.86
CA LYS A 76 4.28 17.06 0.36
C LYS A 76 4.15 15.57 0.09
N THR A 77 3.43 15.21 -0.97
CA THR A 77 3.16 13.80 -1.34
C THR A 77 4.25 13.23 -2.24
N LEU A 78 4.81 14.04 -3.15
CA LEU A 78 5.84 13.63 -4.10
C LEU A 78 7.08 12.97 -3.45
N PRO A 79 7.63 13.51 -2.34
CA PRO A 79 8.77 12.89 -1.66
C PRO A 79 8.43 11.50 -1.10
N VAL A 80 7.20 11.33 -0.61
CA VAL A 80 6.73 10.04 -0.07
C VAL A 80 6.58 9.01 -1.18
N VAL A 81 6.02 9.41 -2.32
CA VAL A 81 5.90 8.53 -3.50
C VAL A 81 7.29 8.14 -4.02
N GLY A 82 8.22 9.10 -4.08
CA GLY A 82 9.61 8.83 -4.45
C GLY A 82 10.30 7.86 -3.49
N LEU A 83 10.09 8.02 -2.18
CA LEU A 83 10.61 7.11 -1.16
C LEU A 83 10.03 5.69 -1.32
N PHE A 84 8.71 5.59 -1.59
CA PHE A 84 8.06 4.31 -1.82
C PHE A 84 8.60 3.61 -3.09
N ALA A 85 8.79 4.35 -4.18
CA ALA A 85 9.40 3.81 -5.39
C ALA A 85 10.83 3.33 -5.14
N GLY A 86 11.64 4.10 -4.40
CA GLY A 86 12.99 3.70 -3.99
C GLY A 86 12.99 2.43 -3.15
N TYR A 87 12.03 2.30 -2.22
CA TYR A 87 11.84 1.09 -1.44
C TYR A 87 11.57 -0.13 -2.33
N VAL A 88 10.59 -0.05 -3.24
CA VAL A 88 10.24 -1.15 -4.15
C VAL A 88 11.44 -1.59 -5.00
N LEU A 89 12.21 -0.64 -5.54
CA LEU A 89 13.41 -0.95 -6.32
C LEU A 89 14.51 -1.57 -5.46
N SER A 90 14.60 -1.20 -4.19
CA SER A 90 15.61 -1.72 -3.25
C SER A 90 15.32 -3.12 -2.73
N LEU A 91 14.07 -3.61 -2.85
CA LEU A 91 13.66 -4.92 -2.33
C LEU A 91 14.50 -6.07 -2.92
N GLU A 92 14.83 -5.99 -4.20
CA GLU A 92 15.62 -7.01 -4.89
C GLU A 92 17.10 -6.97 -4.50
N THR A 93 17.66 -5.77 -4.24
CA THR A 93 19.10 -5.59 -4.05
C THR A 93 19.54 -5.63 -2.58
N ILE A 94 18.77 -4.99 -1.69
CA ILE A 94 19.12 -4.75 -0.28
C ILE A 94 18.42 -5.77 0.64
N GLY A 95 17.44 -6.52 0.13
CA GLY A 95 16.67 -7.48 0.92
C GLY A 95 15.48 -6.84 1.63
N PHE A 96 14.43 -7.65 1.83
CA PHE A 96 13.12 -7.20 2.27
C PHE A 96 13.14 -6.57 3.67
N ASP A 97 13.92 -7.13 4.59
CA ASP A 97 14.04 -6.69 5.97
C ASP A 97 14.70 -5.31 6.10
N ILE A 98 15.92 -5.17 5.58
CA ILE A 98 16.69 -3.92 5.65
C ILE A 98 15.98 -2.82 4.87
N ALA A 99 15.45 -3.11 3.68
CA ALA A 99 14.70 -2.15 2.89
C ALA A 99 13.46 -1.66 3.64
N THR A 100 12.72 -2.55 4.32
CA THR A 100 11.53 -2.19 5.09
C THR A 100 11.88 -1.31 6.29
N VAL A 101 12.93 -1.66 7.05
CA VAL A 101 13.40 -0.85 8.20
C VAL A 101 13.84 0.53 7.74
N ALA A 102 14.66 0.61 6.68
CA ALA A 102 15.14 1.87 6.14
C ALA A 102 13.99 2.73 5.61
N PHE A 103 13.05 2.14 4.86
CA PHE A 103 11.87 2.83 4.36
C PHE A 103 11.05 3.44 5.49
N LEU A 104 10.74 2.67 6.55
CA LEU A 104 10.00 3.16 7.70
C LEU A 104 10.73 4.30 8.41
N ALA A 105 12.05 4.18 8.57
CA ALA A 105 12.86 5.21 9.22
C ALA A 105 12.86 6.52 8.42
N PHE A 106 13.11 6.45 7.11
CA PHE A 106 13.06 7.62 6.23
C PHE A 106 11.66 8.21 6.13
N PHE A 107 10.62 7.37 6.14
CA PHE A 107 9.23 7.83 6.12
C PHE A 107 8.86 8.62 7.37
N LEU A 108 9.24 8.14 8.55
CA LEU A 108 9.02 8.86 9.82
C LEU A 108 9.79 10.18 9.87
N ILE A 109 11.04 10.18 9.40
CA ILE A 109 11.86 11.40 9.31
C ILE A 109 11.21 12.41 8.35
N LEU A 110 10.73 11.97 7.18
CA LEU A 110 10.02 12.82 6.21
C LEU A 110 8.72 13.39 6.77
N LYS A 111 8.02 12.64 7.63
CA LYS A 111 6.83 13.12 8.35
C LYS A 111 7.14 14.05 9.52
N GLY A 112 8.42 14.27 9.83
CA GLY A 112 8.88 15.24 10.82
C GLY A 112 9.07 14.69 12.23
N GLU A 113 9.06 13.36 12.40
CA GLU A 113 9.34 12.74 13.69
C GLU A 113 10.81 13.00 14.08
N ARG A 114 11.01 13.65 15.23
CA ARG A 114 12.34 14.07 15.71
C ARG A 114 12.89 13.20 16.83
N ASN A 115 12.08 12.29 17.36
CA ASN A 115 12.53 11.37 18.39
C ASN A 115 13.27 10.18 17.77
N TRP A 116 14.59 10.30 17.67
CA TRP A 116 15.47 9.27 17.09
C TRP A 116 15.32 7.89 17.72
N LEU A 117 14.94 7.81 19.01
CA LEU A 117 14.67 6.53 19.68
C LEU A 117 13.36 5.90 19.18
N LEU A 118 12.32 6.70 18.95
CA LEU A 118 11.07 6.21 18.36
C LEU A 118 11.26 5.85 16.90
N VAL A 119 11.99 6.67 16.12
CA VAL A 119 12.30 6.36 14.73
C VAL A 119 13.06 5.04 14.62
N GLY A 120 14.17 4.89 15.33
CA GLY A 120 14.96 3.66 15.29
C GLY A 120 14.20 2.47 15.86
N GLY A 121 13.63 2.61 17.05
CA GLY A 121 12.93 1.52 17.74
C GLY A 121 11.71 1.03 16.99
N TYR A 122 10.85 1.95 16.52
CA TYR A 122 9.65 1.59 15.76
C TYR A 122 10.00 0.97 14.41
N SER A 123 10.90 1.59 13.64
CA SER A 123 11.25 1.10 12.32
C SER A 123 11.92 -0.28 12.37
N VAL A 124 12.79 -0.53 13.34
CA VAL A 124 13.42 -1.85 13.52
C VAL A 124 12.41 -2.88 14.02
N ALA A 125 11.67 -2.58 15.10
CA ALA A 125 10.73 -3.54 15.69
C ALA A 125 9.61 -3.89 14.70
N PHE A 126 9.00 -2.89 14.08
CA PHE A 126 7.91 -3.10 13.12
C PHE A 126 8.44 -3.70 11.81
N GLY A 127 9.53 -3.19 11.25
CA GLY A 127 10.10 -3.69 10.00
C GLY A 127 10.53 -5.15 10.06
N LEU A 128 11.22 -5.56 11.14
CA LEU A 128 11.59 -6.96 11.35
C LEU A 128 10.37 -7.85 11.66
N SER A 129 9.38 -7.35 12.40
CA SER A 129 8.14 -8.11 12.65
C SER A 129 7.40 -8.41 11.34
N VAL A 130 7.32 -7.41 10.46
CA VAL A 130 6.73 -7.57 9.12
C VAL A 130 7.55 -8.56 8.29
N ALA A 131 8.88 -8.41 8.24
CA ALA A 131 9.77 -9.35 7.54
C ALA A 131 9.57 -10.80 8.00
N PHE A 132 9.50 -11.02 9.30
CA PHE A 132 9.24 -12.33 9.89
C PHE A 132 7.85 -12.86 9.53
N PHE A 133 6.80 -12.03 9.59
CA PHE A 133 5.46 -12.46 9.23
C PHE A 133 5.38 -12.87 7.75
N PHE A 134 6.01 -12.09 6.87
CA PHE A 134 6.07 -12.41 5.44
C PHE A 134 6.88 -13.67 5.16
N SER A 135 7.98 -13.92 5.88
CA SER A 135 8.76 -15.15 5.72
C SER A 135 7.98 -16.40 6.12
N GLN A 136 7.08 -16.29 7.10
CA GLN A 136 6.20 -17.40 7.51
C GLN A 136 5.02 -17.61 6.55
N MET A 137 4.53 -16.53 5.91
CA MET A 137 3.40 -16.61 4.98
C MET A 137 3.78 -17.02 3.56
N LEU A 138 4.99 -16.65 3.10
CA LEU A 138 5.44 -16.89 1.73
C LEU A 138 6.30 -18.16 1.66
N PRO A 139 5.87 -19.22 0.94
CA PRO A 139 6.71 -20.39 0.67
C PRO A 139 7.80 -20.11 -0.40
N TYR A 140 8.02 -18.85 -0.77
CA TYR A 140 8.97 -18.42 -1.80
C TYR A 140 10.21 -17.79 -1.16
N PRO A 141 11.43 -18.05 -1.67
CA PRO A 141 12.66 -17.47 -1.13
C PRO A 141 12.64 -15.94 -1.30
N MET A 142 12.34 -15.24 -0.21
CA MET A 142 12.51 -13.79 -0.10
C MET A 142 13.96 -13.51 0.28
N THR A 143 14.61 -12.56 -0.39
CA THR A 143 15.97 -12.13 -0.03
C THR A 143 15.92 -11.47 1.35
N LEU A 144 16.21 -12.24 2.40
CA LEU A 144 16.36 -11.78 3.78
C LEU A 144 17.86 -11.65 4.04
N LEU A 145 18.31 -10.47 4.47
CA LEU A 145 19.72 -10.21 4.69
C LEU A 145 20.12 -10.34 6.18
N LEU A 146 19.16 -10.23 7.10
CA LEU A 146 19.38 -10.32 8.56
C LEU A 146 18.71 -11.53 9.21
N LEU A 147 17.53 -11.96 8.75
CA LEU A 147 16.86 -13.15 9.29
C LEU A 147 17.45 -14.43 8.66
N PRO A 148 17.81 -15.46 9.45
CA PRO A 148 18.34 -16.70 8.90
C PRO A 148 17.28 -17.40 8.04
N ASN A 149 17.70 -17.87 6.86
CA ASN A 149 16.92 -18.75 5.98
C ASN A 149 16.54 -20.06 6.67
#